data_AF-A0A0M3KJ93-F1
#
_entry.id   AF-A0A0M3KJ93-F1
#
_cell.length_a   1.000
_cell.length_b   1.000
_cell.length_c   1.000
_cell.angle_alpha   90.00
_cell.angle_beta   90.00
_cell.angle_gamma   90.00
#
_symmetry.space_group_name_H-M   'P 1'
#
loop_
_entity.id
_entity.type
_entity.pdbx_description
1 polymer ?
#
loop_
_entity_poly.entity_id
_entity_poly.type
_entity_poly.pdbx_seq_one_letter_code
_entity_poly.pdbx_strand_id
1 'polypeptide(L)'
;MTVAAILSAMGIRPAVFPLYASLVLIELHKHSGGPFTVKLFYKNVTDSPALFEFPIEGCAKPCTLDSFISRSQKYIPDDWKRECGLKESNPESILTNAYNKGVILSLSISTAILSMIMAVSLLKKYLERQRRYEGRVRLSTSEQSCDTLT
;
A
#
# COMPACT_ATOMS: atom_id res chain seq x y z
N MET A 1 17.72 19.43 -15.38
CA MET A 1 16.92 20.10 -14.33
C MET A 1 17.44 19.85 -12.92
N THR A 2 17.98 18.67 -12.59
CA THR A 2 18.46 18.32 -11.23
C THR A 2 19.47 19.29 -10.63
N VAL A 3 20.50 19.68 -11.38
CA VAL A 3 21.53 20.63 -10.91
C VAL A 3 20.93 21.97 -10.49
N ALA A 4 20.03 22.51 -11.31
CA ALA A 4 19.34 23.78 -11.01
C ALA A 4 18.48 23.67 -9.74
N ALA A 5 17.79 22.54 -9.55
CA ALA A 5 16.98 22.31 -8.37
C ALA A 5 17.82 22.27 -7.08
N ILE A 6 18.97 21.56 -7.11
CA ILE A 6 19.90 21.50 -5.97
C ILE A 6 20.47 22.89 -5.67
N LEU A 7 20.92 23.64 -6.69
CA LEU A 7 21.42 25.00 -6.50
C LEU A 7 20.36 25.90 -5.87
N SER A 8 19.12 25.84 -6.37
CA SER A 8 18.00 26.61 -5.84
C SER A 8 17.68 26.26 -4.38
N ALA A 9 17.71 24.97 -4.03
CA ALA A 9 17.53 24.51 -2.65
C ALA A 9 18.65 24.99 -1.71
N MET A 10 19.82 25.33 -2.24
CA MET A 10 20.94 25.90 -1.46
C MET A 10 20.96 27.43 -1.49
N GLY A 11 19.96 28.07 -2.10
CA GLY A 11 19.86 29.52 -2.25
C GLY A 11 20.70 30.11 -3.38
N ILE A 12 21.23 29.27 -4.27
CA ILE A 12 22.12 29.68 -5.36
C ILE A 12 21.31 29.75 -6.67
N ARG A 13 21.25 30.95 -7.26
CA ARG A 13 20.55 31.20 -8.52
C ARG A 13 21.56 31.67 -9.57
N PRO A 14 22.12 30.75 -10.39
CA PRO A 14 23.03 31.16 -11.45
C PRO A 14 22.27 31.99 -12.50
N ALA A 15 22.95 32.99 -13.08
CA ALA A 15 22.36 33.84 -14.12
C ALA A 15 22.01 33.07 -15.41
N VAL A 16 22.76 31.99 -15.68
CA VAL A 16 22.55 31.09 -16.81
C VAL A 16 22.15 29.72 -16.28
N PHE A 17 21.19 29.08 -16.93
CA PHE A 17 20.77 27.73 -16.61
C PHE A 17 21.96 26.75 -16.74
N PRO A 18 22.10 25.74 -15.85
CA PRO A 18 23.25 24.84 -15.88
C PRO A 18 23.43 24.15 -17.24
N LEU A 19 24.59 24.36 -17.87
CA LEU A 19 24.96 23.79 -19.16
C LEU A 19 25.37 22.31 -19.00
N TYR A 20 25.61 21.64 -20.13
CA TYR A 20 26.11 20.27 -20.14
C TYR A 20 27.40 20.13 -19.34
N ALA A 21 27.55 18.99 -18.66
CA ALA A 21 28.69 18.70 -17.78
C ALA A 21 28.89 19.70 -16.62
N SER A 22 27.86 20.49 -16.28
CA SER A 22 27.86 21.25 -15.03
C SER A 22 27.75 20.32 -13.82
N LEU A 23 28.44 20.67 -12.75
CA LEU A 23 28.60 19.83 -11.57
C LEU A 23 28.42 20.66 -10.30
N VAL A 24 27.67 20.10 -9.34
CA VAL A 24 27.62 20.59 -7.96
C VAL A 24 28.36 19.60 -7.09
N LEU A 25 29.35 20.08 -6.34
CA LEU A 25 30.09 19.27 -5.37
C LEU A 25 29.73 19.75 -3.97
N ILE A 26 29.43 18.80 -3.08
CA ILE A 26 29.18 19.05 -1.67
C ILE A 26 30.20 18.23 -0.90
N GLU A 27 31.10 18.91 -0.19
CA GLU A 27 32.19 18.27 0.55
C GLU A 27 31.93 18.38 2.06
N LEU A 28 32.15 17.28 2.77
CA LEU A 28 32.13 17.23 4.23
C LEU A 28 33.56 17.14 4.75
N HIS A 29 33.94 18.09 5.60
CA HIS A 29 35.28 18.21 6.17
C HIS A 29 35.24 18.00 7.68
N LYS A 30 36.30 17.41 8.23
CA LYS A 30 36.52 17.32 9.68
C LYS A 30 37.89 17.90 10.00
N HIS A 31 37.91 19.02 10.72
CA HIS A 31 39.15 19.61 11.21
C HIS A 31 39.53 18.96 12.55
N SER A 32 40.83 18.85 12.84
CA SER A 32 41.31 18.20 14.07
C SER A 32 40.69 18.85 15.31
N GLY A 33 39.92 18.08 16.08
CA GLY A 33 39.21 18.54 17.28
C GLY A 33 38.04 19.50 17.03
N GLY A 34 37.70 19.82 15.78
CA GLY A 34 36.64 20.76 15.42
C GLY A 34 35.34 20.08 14.97
N PRO A 35 34.24 20.87 14.81
CA PRO A 35 32.99 20.37 14.25
C PRO A 35 33.15 19.99 12.77
N PHE A 36 32.26 19.14 12.28
CA PHE A 36 32.15 18.89 10.84
C PHE A 36 31.69 20.15 10.11
N THR A 37 32.30 20.41 8.95
CA THR A 37 31.96 21.56 8.12
C THR A 37 31.60 21.13 6.70
N VAL A 38 30.64 21.82 6.09
CA VAL A 38 30.15 21.55 4.75
C VAL A 38 30.61 22.68 3.83
N LYS A 39 31.12 22.31 2.65
CA LYS A 39 31.45 23.23 1.57
C LYS A 39 30.68 22.85 0.31
N LEU A 40 30.24 23.85 -0.44
CA LEU A 40 29.52 23.66 -1.69
C LEU A 40 30.25 24.35 -2.82
N PHE A 41 30.43 23.65 -3.93
CA PHE A 41 31.06 24.16 -5.14
C PHE A 41 30.16 23.93 -6.34
N TYR A 42 30.20 24.86 -7.30
CA TYR A 42 29.51 24.71 -8.58
C TYR A 42 30.50 24.97 -9.72
N LYS A 43 30.70 23.95 -10.56
CA LYS A 43 31.55 23.99 -11.75
C LYS A 43 30.69 24.03 -12.99
N ASN A 44 30.76 25.13 -13.73
CA ASN A 44 29.98 25.38 -14.94
C ASN A 44 30.84 25.58 -16.20
N VAL A 45 32.17 25.49 -16.09
CA VAL A 45 33.12 25.62 -17.19
C VAL A 45 34.09 24.44 -17.18
N THR A 46 34.38 23.90 -18.37
CA THR A 46 35.31 22.78 -18.57
C THR A 46 36.76 23.23 -18.65
N ASP A 47 36.98 24.41 -19.22
CA ASP A 47 38.30 24.87 -19.66
C ASP A 47 39.09 25.56 -18.55
N SER A 48 38.54 25.56 -17.33
CA SER A 48 39.18 26.13 -16.16
C SER A 48 39.34 25.08 -15.05
N PRO A 49 40.53 24.99 -14.42
CA PRO A 49 40.71 24.21 -13.20
C PRO A 49 40.07 24.88 -11.99
N ALA A 50 39.65 26.15 -12.09
CA ALA A 50 39.09 26.88 -10.96
C ALA A 50 37.78 26.26 -10.46
N LEU A 51 37.69 26.10 -9.13
CA LEU A 51 36.50 25.63 -8.44
C LEU A 51 36.10 26.68 -7.41
N PHE A 52 34.91 27.27 -7.57
CA PHE A 52 34.44 28.35 -6.70
C PHE A 52 33.55 27.80 -5.59
N GLU A 53 33.88 28.14 -4.34
CA GLU A 53 33.06 27.84 -3.18
C GLU A 53 31.89 28.83 -3.11
N PHE A 54 30.67 28.30 -3.08
CA PHE A 54 29.45 29.10 -2.98
C PHE A 54 28.97 29.16 -1.53
N PRO A 55 28.53 30.35 -1.05
CA PRO A 55 27.90 30.45 0.25
C PRO A 55 26.53 29.74 0.23
N ILE A 56 26.26 28.96 1.28
CA ILE A 56 24.94 28.37 1.51
C ILE A 56 24.08 29.43 2.22
N GLU A 57 22.91 29.73 1.65
CA GLU A 57 22.03 30.77 2.18
C GLU A 57 21.62 30.48 3.63
N GLY A 58 21.82 31.45 4.51
CA GLY A 58 21.51 31.33 5.94
C GLY A 58 22.52 30.53 6.77
N CYS A 59 23.64 30.09 6.19
CA CYS A 59 24.74 29.46 6.93
C CYS A 59 25.92 30.42 7.16
N ALA A 60 26.49 30.42 8.37
CA ALA A 60 27.73 31.15 8.64
C ALA A 60 28.94 30.47 7.97
N LYS A 61 30.03 31.20 7.73
CA LYS A 61 31.29 30.62 7.24
C LYS A 61 32.26 30.42 8.43
N PRO A 62 32.81 29.21 8.65
CA PRO A 62 32.53 27.95 7.95
C PRO A 62 31.14 27.37 8.30
N CYS A 63 30.49 26.73 7.33
CA CYS A 63 29.16 26.16 7.54
C CYS A 63 29.27 24.85 8.32
N THR A 64 28.80 24.82 9.56
CA THR A 64 28.80 23.59 10.36
C THR A 64 27.74 22.61 9.87
N LEU A 65 27.97 21.31 10.05
CA LEU A 65 27.02 20.27 9.66
C LEU A 65 25.64 20.47 10.30
N ASP A 66 25.59 20.82 11.59
CA ASP A 66 24.33 21.06 12.31
C ASP A 66 23.57 22.26 11.71
N SER A 67 24.29 23.33 11.38
CA SER A 67 23.70 24.49 10.70
C SER A 67 23.19 24.11 9.31
N PHE A 68 23.96 23.34 8.55
CA PHE A 68 23.57 22.87 7.23
C PHE A 68 22.26 22.06 7.29
N ILE A 69 22.18 21.08 8.19
CA ILE A 69 20.98 20.26 8.40
C ILE A 69 19.78 21.15 8.78
N SER A 70 19.96 22.04 9.76
CA SER A 70 18.89 22.94 10.21
C SER A 70 18.37 23.83 9.07
N ARG A 71 19.24 24.30 8.18
CA ARG A 71 18.84 25.13 7.03
C ARG A 71 18.23 24.33 5.88
N SER A 72 18.69 23.10 5.64
CA SER A 72 18.16 22.25 4.56
C SER A 72 16.80 21.65 4.87
N GLN A 73 16.45 21.51 6.16
CA GLN A 73 15.18 20.92 6.62
C GLN A 73 13.94 21.51 5.93
N LYS A 74 13.90 22.82 5.68
CA LYS A 74 12.75 23.46 5.01
C LYS A 74 12.50 22.98 3.57
N TYR A 75 13.46 22.30 2.96
CA TYR A 75 13.37 21.76 1.59
C TYR A 75 13.26 20.23 1.56
N ILE A 76 13.33 19.57 2.72
CA ILE A 76 13.21 18.12 2.84
C ILE A 76 11.77 17.83 3.29
N PRO A 77 10.92 17.23 2.43
CA PRO A 77 9.56 16.90 2.81
C PRO A 77 9.54 15.78 3.85
N ASP A 78 8.64 15.87 4.81
CA ASP A 78 8.39 14.79 5.78
C ASP A 78 7.61 13.65 5.12
N ASP A 79 6.64 14.01 4.28
CA ASP A 79 5.84 13.07 3.49
C ASP A 79 5.56 13.68 2.12
N TRP A 80 6.47 13.44 1.18
CA TRP A 80 6.40 13.99 -0.17
C TRP A 80 5.10 13.62 -0.89
N LYS A 81 4.49 12.45 -0.62
CA LYS A 81 3.24 12.06 -1.27
C LYS A 81 2.09 12.92 -0.77
N ARG A 82 1.96 13.04 0.55
CA ARG A 82 0.93 13.85 1.19
C ARG A 82 1.08 15.33 0.84
N GLU A 83 2.30 15.85 0.86
CA GLU A 83 2.60 17.25 0.50
C GLU A 83 2.31 17.55 -0.98
N CYS A 84 2.56 16.59 -1.88
CA CYS A 84 2.16 16.69 -3.28
C CYS A 84 0.66 16.45 -3.53
N GLY A 85 -0.14 16.16 -2.50
CA GLY A 85 -1.56 15.85 -2.65
C GLY A 85 -1.82 14.52 -3.36
N LEU A 86 -0.81 13.65 -3.45
CA LEU A 86 -0.95 12.28 -3.93
C LEU A 86 -1.69 11.51 -2.83
N LYS A 87 -3.02 11.45 -2.95
CA LYS A 87 -3.81 10.58 -2.08
C LYS A 87 -3.23 9.17 -2.18
N GLU A 88 -3.09 8.48 -1.04
CA GLU A 88 -3.07 7.02 -1.01
C GLU A 88 -4.47 6.47 -1.39
N SER A 89 -5.10 7.03 -2.41
CA SER A 89 -6.20 6.38 -3.06
C SER A 89 -5.57 5.29 -3.92
N ASN A 90 -5.46 4.10 -3.34
CA ASN A 90 -5.78 2.91 -4.10
C ASN A 90 -7.32 2.84 -4.10
N PRO A 91 -8.04 3.52 -5.03
CA PRO A 91 -9.49 3.32 -5.18
C PRO A 91 -9.83 1.84 -5.41
N GLU A 92 -8.83 1.07 -5.87
CA GLU A 92 -8.84 -0.37 -5.95
C GLU A 92 -9.21 -1.04 -4.61
N SER A 93 -8.65 -0.58 -3.47
CA SER A 93 -8.88 -1.20 -2.16
C SER A 93 -10.29 -1.01 -1.61
N ILE A 94 -10.95 0.12 -1.92
CA ILE A 94 -12.32 0.38 -1.46
C ILE A 94 -13.31 -0.45 -2.30
N LEU A 95 -13.16 -0.47 -3.62
CA LEU A 95 -14.01 -1.30 -4.49
C LEU A 95 -13.78 -2.80 -4.26
N THR A 96 -12.53 -3.26 -4.12
CA THR A 96 -12.25 -4.68 -3.85
C THR A 96 -12.79 -5.12 -2.49
N ASN A 97 -12.69 -4.30 -1.44
CA ASN A 97 -13.24 -4.66 -0.13
C ASN A 97 -14.77 -4.75 -0.13
N ALA A 98 -15.45 -3.83 -0.81
CA ALA A 98 -16.90 -3.88 -0.97
C ALA A 98 -17.33 -5.09 -1.82
N TYR A 99 -16.62 -5.35 -2.92
CA TYR A 99 -16.87 -6.48 -3.82
C TYR A 99 -16.63 -7.83 -3.11
N ASN A 100 -15.50 -8.00 -2.44
CA ASN A 100 -15.15 -9.22 -1.73
C ASN A 100 -16.15 -9.54 -0.61
N LYS A 101 -16.61 -8.52 0.13
CA LYS A 101 -17.68 -8.70 1.12
C LYS A 101 -18.99 -9.14 0.47
N GLY A 102 -19.36 -8.56 -0.67
CA GLY A 102 -20.57 -8.94 -1.41
C GLY A 102 -20.53 -10.39 -1.91
N VAL A 103 -19.39 -10.81 -2.48
CA VAL A 103 -19.20 -12.17 -3.00
C VAL A 103 -19.21 -13.22 -1.89
N ILE A 104 -18.60 -12.94 -0.73
CA ILE A 104 -18.61 -13.88 0.40
C ILE A 104 -20.04 -14.07 0.95
N LEU A 105 -20.80 -12.98 1.07
CA LEU A 105 -22.18 -13.04 1.53
C LEU A 105 -23.07 -13.84 0.58
N SER A 106 -22.95 -13.64 -0.74
CA SER A 106 -23.74 -14.39 -1.71
C SER A 106 -23.45 -15.90 -1.68
N LEU A 107 -22.18 -16.29 -1.59
CA LEU A 107 -21.77 -17.70 -1.47
C LEU A 107 -22.30 -18.37 -0.20
N SER A 108 -22.31 -17.66 0.93
CA SER A 108 -22.82 -18.19 2.20
C SER A 108 -24.33 -18.46 2.17
N ILE A 109 -25.10 -17.58 1.53
CA ILE A 109 -26.55 -17.73 1.39
C ILE A 109 -26.89 -18.88 0.45
N SER A 110 -26.22 -18.98 -0.70
CA SER A 110 -26.47 -20.05 -1.66
C SER A 110 -26.18 -21.44 -1.07
N THR A 111 -25.08 -21.58 -0.31
CA THR A 111 -24.73 -22.86 0.34
C THR A 111 -25.74 -23.25 1.41
N ALA A 112 -26.20 -22.30 2.24
CA ALA A 112 -27.23 -22.55 3.25
C ALA A 112 -28.58 -22.98 2.63
N ILE A 113 -28.97 -22.36 1.51
CA ILE A 113 -30.19 -22.73 0.79
C ILE A 113 -30.08 -24.16 0.23
N LEU A 114 -28.97 -24.49 -0.42
CA LEU A 114 -28.75 -25.83 -0.97
C LEU A 114 -28.72 -26.91 0.12
N SER A 115 -28.09 -26.64 1.26
CA SER A 115 -28.07 -27.59 2.39
C SER A 115 -29.47 -27.81 2.97
N MET A 116 -30.28 -26.75 3.08
CA MET A 116 -31.67 -26.86 3.56
C MET A 116 -32.54 -27.68 2.60
N ILE A 117 -32.42 -27.44 1.29
CA ILE A 117 -33.16 -28.21 0.28
C ILE A 117 -32.78 -29.70 0.35
N MET A 118 -31.49 -29.99 0.47
CA MET A 118 -31.01 -31.37 0.62
C MET A 118 -31.57 -32.03 1.89
N ALA A 119 -31.53 -31.36 3.04
CA ALA A 119 -32.08 -31.87 4.29
C ALA A 119 -33.59 -32.16 4.19
N VAL A 120 -34.37 -31.23 3.61
CA VAL A 120 -35.82 -31.43 3.40
C VAL A 120 -36.09 -32.59 2.45
N SER A 121 -35.30 -32.75 1.38
CA SER A 121 -35.44 -33.86 0.44
C SER A 121 -35.15 -35.21 1.11
N LEU A 122 -34.15 -35.28 1.99
CA LEU A 122 -33.82 -36.47 2.77
C LEU A 122 -34.91 -36.79 3.79
N LEU A 123 -35.44 -35.79 4.49
CA LEU A 123 -36.56 -35.95 5.42
C LEU A 123 -37.82 -36.45 4.71
N LYS A 124 -38.17 -35.87 3.55
CA LYS A 124 -39.29 -36.37 2.73
C LYS A 124 -39.08 -37.81 2.31
N LYS A 125 -37.88 -38.16 1.79
CA LYS A 125 -37.53 -39.54 1.43
C LYS A 125 -37.59 -40.48 2.63
N TYR A 126 -37.15 -40.03 3.81
CA TYR A 126 -37.20 -40.81 5.04
C TYR A 126 -38.65 -41.08 5.48
N LEU A 127 -39.49 -40.05 5.51
CA LEU A 127 -40.91 -40.15 5.86
C LEU A 127 -41.70 -41.01 4.86
N GLU A 128 -41.42 -40.91 3.56
CA GLU A 128 -42.02 -41.77 2.54
C GLU A 128 -41.60 -43.23 2.70
N ARG A 129 -40.31 -43.49 3.01
CA ARG A 129 -39.83 -44.84 3.32
C ARG A 129 -40.51 -45.39 4.57
N GLN A 130 -40.65 -44.59 5.61
CA GLN A 130 -41.35 -44.99 6.85
C GLN A 130 -42.83 -45.29 6.57
N ARG A 131 -43.54 -44.43 5.84
CA ARG A 131 -44.94 -44.70 5.43
C ARG A 131 -45.06 -45.97 4.58
N ARG A 132 -44.12 -46.23 3.67
CA ARG A 132 -44.09 -47.49 2.90
C ARG A 132 -43.84 -48.71 3.78
N TYR A 133 -42.98 -48.60 4.79
CA TYR A 133 -42.73 -49.67 5.76
C TYR A 133 -43.99 -49.95 6.59
N GLU A 134 -44.62 -48.92 7.17
CA GLU A 134 -45.87 -49.03 7.94
C GLU A 134 -47.02 -49.62 7.10
N GLY A 135 -47.17 -49.20 5.84
CA GLY A 135 -48.17 -49.76 4.93
C GLY A 135 -47.96 -51.24 4.62
N ARG A 136 -46.70 -51.68 4.44
CA ARG A 136 -46.36 -53.09 4.20
C ARG A 136 -46.60 -53.96 5.44
N VAL A 137 -46.28 -53.47 6.63
CA VAL A 137 -46.53 -54.19 7.89
C VAL A 137 -48.03 -54.33 8.16
N ARG A 138 -48.82 -53.29 7.88
CA ARG A 138 -50.28 -53.31 8.05
C ARG A 138 -50.97 -54.33 7.12
N LEU A 139 -50.47 -54.49 5.88
CA LEU A 139 -50.91 -55.53 4.94
C LEU A 139 -50.60 -56.95 5.44
N SER A 140 -49.39 -57.18 5.98
CA SER A 140 -49.05 -58.50 6.54
C SER A 140 -49.89 -58.89 7.76
N THR A 141 -50.31 -57.91 8.59
CA THR A 141 -51.22 -58.18 9.72
C THR A 141 -52.68 -58.42 9.29
N SER A 142 -53.13 -57.83 8.17
CA SER A 142 -54.47 -58.09 7.64
C SER A 142 -54.61 -59.45 6.97
N GLU A 143 -53.54 -59.94 6.32
CA GLU A 143 -53.53 -61.30 5.76
C GLU A 143 -53.64 -62.34 6.87
N GLN A 144 -52.88 -62.17 7.96
CA GLN A 144 -52.88 -63.11 9.08
C GLN A 144 -54.19 -63.14 9.90
N SER A 145 -55.02 -62.08 9.82
CA SER A 145 -56.34 -62.03 10.47
C SER A 145 -57.46 -62.73 9.68
N CYS A 146 -57.28 -62.98 8.38
CA CYS A 146 -58.24 -63.73 7.56
C CYS A 146 -58.11 -65.25 7.75
N ASP A 147 -56.96 -65.74 8.20
CA ASP A 147 -56.68 -67.18 8.31
C ASP A 147 -57.14 -67.81 9.65
N THR A 148 -57.77 -67.04 10.55
CA THR A 148 -58.16 -67.52 11.91
C THR A 148 -59.67 -67.68 12.11
N LEU A 149 -60.48 -67.68 11.04
CA LEU A 149 -61.95 -67.77 11.07
C LEU A 149 -62.55 -69.03 10.40
N THR A 150 -61.76 -70.08 10.22
CA THR A 150 -62.22 -71.45 9.90
C THR A 150 -61.90 -72.41 11.02
#